data_AF-A0A4V0YKU5-F1
#
_entry.id   AF-A0A4V0YKU5-F1
#
_cell.length_a   1.000
_cell.length_b   1.000
_cell.length_c   1.000
_cell.angle_alpha   90.00
_cell.angle_beta   90.00
_cell.angle_gamma   90.00
#
_symmetry.space_group_name_H-M   'P 1'
#
loop_
_entity.id
_entity.type
_entity.pdbx_description
1 polymer ?
#
loop_
_entity_poly.entity_id
_entity_poly.type
_entity_poly.pdbx_seq_one_letter_code
_entity_poly.pdbx_strand_id
1 'polypeptide(L)' 'MHSTDDFRFKSNQFLLELDAATTEMMMFVSSRETTGERWALASQRHCAAYAAWNSFINEPAKPFAE' A
#
# COMPACT_ATOMS: atom_id res chain seq x y z
N MET A 1 -17.52 -18.90 6.86
CA MET A 1 -16.07 -18.74 7.09
C MET A 1 -15.47 -18.13 5.83
N HIS A 2 -15.46 -16.81 5.67
CA HIS A 2 -14.85 -16.17 4.50
C HIS A 2 -14.26 -14.79 4.83
N SER A 3 -14.87 -14.04 5.75
CA SER A 3 -14.40 -12.69 6.09
C SER A 3 -12.94 -12.59 6.57
N THR A 4 -12.45 -13.56 7.35
CA THR A 4 -11.07 -13.51 7.87
C THR A 4 -10.02 -13.90 6.83
N ASP A 5 -10.36 -14.82 5.93
CA ASP A 5 -9.45 -15.25 4.86
C ASP A 5 -9.36 -14.19 3.76
N ASP A 6 -10.50 -13.61 3.37
CA ASP A 6 -10.55 -12.47 2.46
C ASP A 6 -9.81 -11.24 3.02
N PHE A 7 -9.95 -10.99 4.33
CA PHE A 7 -9.24 -9.90 4.99
C PHE A 7 -7.72 -10.13 4.95
N ARG A 8 -7.28 -11.35 5.27
CA ARG A 8 -5.86 -11.73 5.19
C ARG A 8 -5.33 -11.62 3.77
N PHE A 9 -6.05 -12.14 2.79
CA PHE A 9 -5.64 -12.10 1.39
C PHE A 9 -5.50 -10.66 0.89
N LYS A 10 -6.54 -9.83 1.09
CA LYS A 10 -6.50 -8.41 0.72
C LYS A 10 -5.42 -7.64 1.46
N SER A 11 -5.23 -7.90 2.76
CA SER A 11 -4.14 -7.30 3.53
C SER A 11 -2.78 -7.61 2.92
N ASN A 12 -2.53 -8.87 2.59
CA ASN A 12 -1.28 -9.28 1.97
C ASN A 12 -1.08 -8.61 0.61
N GLN A 13 -2.13 -8.45 -0.21
CA GLN A 13 -2.02 -7.72 -1.48
C GLN A 13 -1.64 -6.25 -1.27
N PHE A 14 -2.29 -5.55 -0.33
CA PHE A 14 -1.95 -4.15 -0.05
C PHE A 14 -0.53 -3.97 0.51
N LEU A 15 -0.13 -4.86 1.43
CA LEU A 15 1.21 -4.84 1.99
C LEU A 15 2.28 -5.15 0.93
N LEU A 16 2.00 -6.08 0.00
CA LEU A 16 2.90 -6.40 -1.11
C LEU A 16 3.08 -5.21 -2.06
N GLU A 17 2.00 -4.50 -2.42
CA GLU A 17 2.10 -3.31 -3.27
C GLU A 17 2.86 -2.18 -2.56
N LEU A 18 2.64 -1.99 -1.25
CA LEU A 18 3.38 -1.01 -0.47
C LEU A 18 4.87 -1.34 -0.39
N ASP A 19 5.22 -2.61 -0.19
CA ASP A 19 6.62 -3.08 -0.18
C ASP A 19 7.29 -2.90 -1.56
N ALA A 20 6.57 -3.21 -2.64
CA ALA A 20 7.04 -2.98 -4.00
C ALA A 20 7.32 -1.49 -4.28
N ALA A 21 6.39 -0.60 -3.89
CA ALA A 21 6.57 0.84 -4.03
C ALA A 21 7.70 1.38 -3.14
N THR A 22 7.87 0.84 -1.94
CA THR A 22 8.97 1.20 -1.03
C THR A 22 10.31 0.76 -1.61
N THR A 23 10.39 -0.46 -2.15
CA THR A 23 11.58 -1.01 -2.80
C THR A 23 11.97 -0.17 -4.01
N GLU A 24 11.00 0.25 -4.83
CA GLU A 24 11.22 1.17 -5.94
C GLU A 24 11.83 2.51 -5.47
N MET A 25 11.29 3.10 -4.39
CA MET A 25 11.89 4.30 -3.79
C MET A 25 13.32 4.03 -3.27
N MET A 26 13.57 2.89 -2.63
CA MET A 26 14.92 2.54 -2.16
C MET A 26 15.92 2.41 -3.32
N MET A 27 15.51 1.87 -4.46
CA MET A 27 16.35 1.82 -5.65
C MET A 27 16.74 3.22 -6.11
N PHE A 28 15.78 4.15 -6.18
CA PHE A 28 16.08 5.54 -6.53
C PHE A 28 17.00 6.22 -5.50
N VAL A 29 16.81 5.98 -4.21
CA VAL A 29 17.71 6.46 -3.15
C VAL A 29 19.13 5.92 -3.36
N SER A 30 19.27 4.62 -3.68
CA SER A 30 20.57 4.00 -3.92
C SER A 30 21.29 4.60 -5.15
N SER A 31 20.53 4.95 -6.18
CA SER A 31 21.02 5.61 -7.40
C SER A 31 21.22 7.12 -7.24
N ARG A 32 20.92 7.70 -6.06
CA ARG A 32 20.91 9.15 -5.78
C ARG A 32 19.91 9.94 -6.64
N GLU A 33 18.92 9.27 -7.21
CA GLU A 33 17.82 9.86 -7.99
C GLU A 33 16.63 10.20 -7.08
N THR A 34 16.87 10.97 -6.01
CA THR A 34 15.85 11.35 -5.02
C THR A 34 15.14 12.67 -5.34
N THR A 35 15.28 13.17 -6.56
CA THR A 35 14.71 14.43 -7.01
C THR A 35 14.21 14.30 -8.47
N GLY A 36 13.31 15.18 -8.88
CA GLY A 36 12.73 15.17 -10.22
C GLY A 36 11.48 14.30 -10.36
N GLU A 37 10.96 14.21 -11.59
CA GLU A 37 9.66 13.60 -11.89
C GLU A 37 9.60 12.11 -11.54
N ARG A 38 10.68 11.35 -11.74
CA ARG A 38 10.74 9.91 -11.41
C ARG A 38 10.56 9.65 -9.92
N TRP A 39 11.27 10.41 -9.09
CA TRP A 39 11.11 10.34 -7.64
C TRP A 39 9.71 10.75 -7.18
N ALA A 40 9.15 11.79 -7.79
CA ALA A 40 7.80 12.25 -7.49
C ALA A 40 6.75 11.18 -7.84
N LEU A 41 6.91 10.49 -8.99
CA LEU A 41 6.02 9.41 -9.40
C LEU A 41 6.09 8.21 -8.44
N ALA A 42 7.30 7.78 -8.07
CA ALA A 42 7.52 6.69 -7.12
C ALA A 42 6.97 7.04 -5.73
N SER A 43 7.20 8.28 -5.27
CA SER A 43 6.65 8.78 -4.00
C SER A 43 5.13 8.84 -4.02
N GLN A 44 4.52 9.26 -5.14
CA GLN A 44 3.07 9.27 -5.32
C GLN A 44 2.51 7.86 -5.28
N ARG A 45 3.14 6.89 -5.96
CA ARG A 45 2.75 5.48 -5.93
C ARG A 45 2.79 4.91 -4.51
N HIS A 46 3.87 5.15 -3.78
CA HIS A 46 3.98 4.74 -2.37
C HIS A 46 2.88 5.38 -1.51
N CYS A 47 2.63 6.69 -1.68
CA CYS A 47 1.59 7.39 -0.93
C CYS A 47 0.18 6.83 -1.23
N ALA A 48 -0.11 6.52 -2.49
CA ALA A 48 -1.37 5.92 -2.90
C ALA A 48 -1.54 4.49 -2.33
N ALA A 49 -0.49 3.66 -2.39
CA ALA A 49 -0.51 2.32 -1.80
C ALA A 49 -0.73 2.37 -0.28
N TYR A 50 -0.05 3.30 0.41
CA TYR A 50 -0.24 3.53 1.84
C TYR A 50 -1.66 4.00 2.17
N ALA A 51 -2.23 4.93 1.39
CA ALA A 51 -3.59 5.40 1.58
C ALA A 51 -4.63 4.28 1.36
N ALA A 52 -4.39 3.40 0.37
CA ALA A 52 -5.25 2.25 0.10
C ALA A 52 -5.21 1.24 1.26
N TRP A 53 -4.00 0.89 1.73
CA TRP A 53 -3.82 0.05 2.92
C TRP A 53 -4.48 0.66 4.15
N ASN A 54 -4.24 1.96 4.40
CA ASN A 54 -4.81 2.65 5.55
C ASN A 54 -6.34 2.71 5.50
N SER A 55 -6.93 2.90 4.31
CA SER A 55 -8.38 2.88 4.15
C SER A 55 -8.94 1.48 4.41
N PHE A 56 -8.25 0.42 3.97
CA PHE A 56 -8.66 -0.95 4.18
C PHE A 56 -8.63 -1.39 5.65
N ILE A 57 -7.59 -1.01 6.42
CA ILE A 57 -7.51 -1.34 7.85
C ILE A 57 -8.47 -0.53 8.72
N ASN A 58 -8.79 0.70 8.30
CA ASN A 58 -9.72 1.58 9.02
C ASN A 58 -11.17 1.43 8.51
N GLU A 59 -11.42 0.60 7.50
CA GLU A 59 -12.77 0.28 7.07
C GLU A 59 -13.47 -0.38 8.26
N PRO A 60 -14.51 0.24 8.84
CA PRO A 60 -15.21 -0.35 9.97
C PRO A 60 -15.76 -1.69 9.49
N ALA A 61 -15.35 -2.77 10.16
CA ALA A 61 -15.92 -4.10 9.92
C ALA A 61 -17.43 -3.94 10.00
N LYS A 62 -18.09 -3.99 8.82
CA LYS A 62 -19.51 -3.67 8.70
C LYS A 62 -20.26 -4.48 9.74
N PRO A 63 -20.87 -3.87 10.76
CA PRO A 63 -21.64 -4.62 11.72
C PRO A 63 -22.75 -5.30 10.91
N PHE A 64 -22.83 -6.63 11.03
CA PHE A 64 -23.96 -7.38 10.51
C PHE A 64 -25.20 -6.80 11.20
N ALA A 65 -26.01 -6.05 10.46
CA ALA A 65 -27.31 -5.61 10.94
C ALA A 65 -28.24 -6.84 10.98
N GLU A 66 -28.90 -7.01 12.13
CA GLU A 66 -29.83 -8.07 12.55
C GLU A 66 -30.91 -8.43 11.53
#